data_AF-K2EB97-F1
#
_entry.id   AF-K2EB97-F1
#
_cell.length_a   1.000
_cell.length_b   1.000
_cell.length_c   1.000
_cell.angle_alpha   90.00
_cell.angle_beta   90.00
_cell.angle_gamma   90.00
#
_symmetry.space_group_name_H-M   'P 1'
#
loop_
_entity.id
_entity.type
_entity.pdbx_description
1 polymer ?
#
loop_
_entity_poly.entity_id
_entity_poly.type
_entity_poly.pdbx_seq_one_letter_code
_entity_poly.pdbx_strand_id
1 'polypeptide(L)' 'LAKNDPFLSACAASYIVKAAADELYKKVGVNYNADDLADAIPRLLKKT' A
#
# COMPACT_ATOMS: atom_id res chain seq x y z
N LEU A 1 -5.02 19.42 -10.20
CA LEU A 1 -4.24 19.37 -8.94
C LEU A 1 -4.99 18.48 -7.96
N ALA A 2 -4.33 17.57 -7.25
CA ALA A 2 -4.98 16.81 -6.18
C ALA A 2 -5.58 17.80 -5.16
N LYS A 3 -6.79 17.54 -4.68
CA LYS A 3 -7.49 18.45 -3.75
C LYS A 3 -6.89 18.45 -2.34
N ASN A 4 -5.96 17.53 -2.08
CA ASN A 4 -5.45 17.20 -0.75
C ASN A 4 -4.11 17.91 -0.54
N ASP A 5 -3.84 18.25 0.72
CA ASP A 5 -2.52 18.75 1.11
C ASP A 5 -1.41 17.73 0.72
N PRO A 6 -0.29 18.18 0.12
CA PRO A 6 0.78 17.28 -0.30
C PRO A 6 1.39 16.46 0.83
N PHE A 7 1.55 17.04 2.02
CA PHE A 7 2.13 16.35 3.17
C PHE A 7 1.19 15.24 3.66
N LEU A 8 -0.10 15.56 3.82
CA LEU A 8 -1.11 14.55 4.19
C LEU A 8 -1.18 13.42 3.16
N SER A 9 -1.08 13.75 1.87
CA SER A 9 -1.10 12.77 0.79
C SER A 9 0.10 11.82 0.85
N ALA A 10 1.30 12.35 1.12
CA ALA A 10 2.52 11.55 1.26
C ALA A 10 2.46 10.63 2.50
N CYS A 11 1.92 11.12 3.62
CA CYS A 11 1.70 10.33 4.82
C CYS A 11 0.72 9.17 4.55
N ALA A 12 -0.41 9.45 3.91
CA ALA A 12 -1.39 8.43 3.55
C ALA A 12 -0.81 7.37 2.61
N ALA A 13 -0.05 7.79 1.58
CA ALA A 13 0.62 6.87 0.66
C ALA A 13 1.60 5.95 1.40
N SER A 14 2.43 6.49 2.28
CA SER A 14 3.40 5.71 3.07
C SER A 14 2.71 4.68 3.97
N TYR A 15 1.60 5.07 4.61
CA TYR A 15 0.81 4.18 5.45
C TYR A 15 0.20 3.03 4.64
N ILE A 16 -0.45 3.33 3.51
CA ILE A 16 -1.10 2.33 2.66
C ILE A 16 -0.08 1.33 2.10
N VAL A 17 1.06 1.83 1.59
CA VAL A 17 2.14 1.00 1.05
C VAL A 17 2.67 0.04 2.12
N LYS A 18 2.92 0.55 3.33
CA LYS A 18 3.42 -0.27 4.43
C LYS A 18 2.40 -1.33 4.86
N ALA A 19 1.12 -0.96 4.97
CA ALA A 19 0.06 -1.91 5.31
C ALA A 19 -0.07 -3.05 4.28
N ALA A 20 0.01 -2.71 2.98
CA ALA A 20 -0.01 -3.71 1.91
C ALA A 20 1.21 -4.63 1.95
N ALA A 21 2.41 -4.06 2.20
CA ALA A 21 3.64 -4.82 2.33
C ALA A 21 3.60 -5.78 3.55
N ASP A 22 3.04 -5.34 4.68
CA ASP A 22 2.91 -6.17 5.88
C ASP A 22 1.91 -7.33 5.67
N GLU A 23 0.81 -7.12 4.93
CA GLU A 23 -0.09 -8.21 4.54
C GLU A 23 0.58 -9.20 3.58
N LEU A 24 1.36 -8.70 2.63
CA LEU A 24 2.06 -9.53 1.65
C LEU A 24 3.17 -10.34 2.32
N TYR A 25 3.91 -9.72 3.23
CA TYR A 25 4.93 -10.39 4.04
C TYR A 25 4.37 -11.54 4.86
N LYS A 26 3.18 -11.40 5.44
CA LYS A 26 2.52 -12.49 6.16
C LYS A 26 2.19 -13.71 5.27
N LYS A 27 2.03 -13.52 3.97
CA LYS A 27 1.65 -14.57 3.01
C LYS A 27 2.87 -15.25 2.39
N VAL A 28 3.88 -14.46 1.99
CA VAL A 28 5.00 -14.95 1.17
C VAL A 28 6.38 -14.61 1.76
N GLY A 29 6.44 -14.03 2.97
CA GLY A 29 7.68 -13.59 3.58
C GLY A 29 8.33 -12.46 2.78
N VAL A 30 9.65 -12.52 2.58
CA VAL A 30 10.38 -11.57 1.73
C VAL A 30 10.24 -11.85 0.23
N ASN A 31 9.54 -12.93 -0.15
CA ASN A 31 9.42 -13.36 -1.54
C ASN A 31 8.26 -12.64 -2.26
N TYR A 32 8.36 -11.31 -2.35
CA TYR A 32 7.49 -10.47 -3.18
C TYR A 32 8.30 -9.32 -3.78
N ASN A 33 7.78 -8.76 -4.87
CA ASN A 33 8.40 -7.63 -5.55
C ASN A 33 7.49 -6.40 -5.60
N ALA A 34 7.90 -5.39 -6.38
CA ALA A 34 7.15 -4.14 -6.53
C ALA A 34 5.78 -4.32 -7.21
N ASP A 35 5.67 -5.26 -8.16
CA ASP A 35 4.42 -5.51 -8.88
C ASP A 35 3.41 -6.21 -7.96
N ASP A 36 3.86 -7.20 -7.17
CA ASP A 36 3.01 -7.88 -6.18
C ASP A 36 2.44 -6.90 -5.14
N LEU A 37 3.28 -5.94 -4.72
CA LEU A 37 2.91 -4.87 -3.80
C LEU A 37 1.92 -3.89 -4.43
N ALA A 38 2.17 -3.47 -5.68
CA ALA A 38 1.27 -2.59 -6.44
C ALA A 38 -0.12 -3.23 -6.59
N ASP A 39 -0.19 -4.53 -6.88
CA ASP A 39 -1.43 -5.29 -6.97
C ASP A 39 -2.13 -5.47 -5.62
N ALA A 40 -1.38 -5.49 -4.51
CA ALA A 40 -1.93 -5.63 -3.17
C ALA A 40 -2.62 -4.36 -2.67
N ILE A 41 -2.16 -3.18 -3.07
CA ILE A 41 -2.69 -1.89 -2.60
C ILE A 41 -4.21 -1.74 -2.89
N PRO A 42 -4.71 -1.96 -4.12
CA PRO A 42 -6.15 -1.89 -4.40
C PRO A 42 -6.98 -2.89 -3.59
N ARG A 43 -6.43 -4.08 -3.31
CA ARG A 43 -7.12 -5.12 -2.53
C ARG A 43 -7.31 -4.69 -1.08
N LEU A 44 -6.30 -4.04 -0.50
CA LEU A 44 -6.37 -3.50 0.86
C LEU A 44 -7.39 -2.36 0.96
N LEU A 45 -7.45 -1.47 -0.03
CA LEU A 45 -8.40 -0.35 -0.06
C LEU A 45 -9.85 -0.77 -0.35
N LYS A 46 -10.07 -1.90 -1.05
CA LYS A 46 -11.42 -2.41 -1.39
C LYS A 46 -12.09 -3.17 -0.26
N LYS A 47 -11.39 -3.45 0.84
CA LYS A 47 -11.92 -4.23 1.97
C LYS A 47 -13.01 -3.40 2.67
N THR A 48 -14.25 -3.59 2.23
CA THR A 48 -15.48 -2.98 2.75
C THR A 48 -16.47 -4.08 3.08
#